data_AF-A0A3N5WGQ7-F1
#
_entry.id   AF-A0A3N5WGQ7-F1
#
_cell.length_a   1.000
_cell.length_b   1.000
_cell.length_c   1.000
_cell.angle_alpha   90.00
_cell.angle_beta   90.00
_cell.angle_gamma   90.00
#
_symmetry.space_group_name_H-M   'P 1'
#
loop_
_entity.id
_entity.type
_entity.pdbx_description
1 polymer ?
#
loop_
_entity_poly.entity_id
_entity_poly.type
_entity_poly.pdbx_seq_one_letter_code
_entity_poly.pdbx_strand_id
1 'polypeptide(L)'
;MLNSPNGRYLNDKEVAEAVVGDLRKIGINASVKVHEWGTYMNMQYGRTAQPSNLLGWGNTTFDADYTISPLMRTGQALSNFSDAKLDALIDQGGTIMDQKKRQKIYSDAMKLIQEEAPWAWAYQQVDIYGVNERVNWKSRMDERLEVFNMSFKK
;
A
#
# COMPACT_ATOMS: atom_id res chain seq x y z
N MET A 1 6.01 16.40 9.83
CA MET A 1 5.33 16.64 8.52
C MET A 1 4.92 15.29 7.95
N LEU A 2 3.64 15.12 7.63
CA LEU A 2 3.06 13.96 6.95
C LEU A 2 2.76 14.35 5.50
N ASN A 3 3.48 13.73 4.55
CA ASN A 3 3.28 13.97 3.13
C ASN A 3 2.17 13.04 2.59
N SER A 4 1.10 13.61 2.03
CA SER A 4 -0.03 12.88 1.45
C SER A 4 -0.15 13.15 -0.04
N PRO A 5 -0.57 12.17 -0.87
CA PRO A 5 -1.07 12.49 -2.20
C PRO A 5 -2.40 13.24 -2.13
N ASN A 6 -2.84 13.76 -3.27
CA ASN A 6 -4.16 14.34 -3.49
C ASN A 6 -4.91 13.55 -4.56
N GLY A 7 -6.07 12.98 -4.19
CA GLY A 7 -6.95 12.29 -5.13
C GLY A 7 -6.45 10.94 -5.60
N ARG A 8 -5.45 10.33 -4.93
CA ARG A 8 -5.03 8.94 -5.22
C ARG A 8 -5.83 7.92 -4.43
N TYR A 9 -6.05 8.19 -3.15
CA TYR A 9 -6.85 7.37 -2.24
C TYR A 9 -8.12 8.12 -1.87
N LEU A 10 -9.17 7.38 -1.49
CA LEU A 10 -10.43 8.01 -1.09
C LEU A 10 -10.18 8.88 0.15
N ASN A 11 -10.40 10.20 0.02
CA ASN A 11 -10.20 11.19 1.07
C ASN A 11 -8.78 11.17 1.69
N ASP A 12 -7.73 10.98 0.87
CA ASP A 12 -6.34 10.91 1.33
C ASP A 12 -5.92 12.11 2.19
N LYS A 13 -6.31 13.33 1.79
CA LYS A 13 -6.08 14.53 2.57
C LYS A 13 -6.72 14.45 3.96
N GLU A 14 -8.00 14.12 4.04
CA GLU A 14 -8.74 14.08 5.31
C GLU A 14 -8.21 12.99 6.23
N VAL A 15 -7.80 11.84 5.68
CA VAL A 15 -7.10 10.79 6.42
C VAL A 15 -5.80 11.32 7.02
N ALA A 16 -4.98 12.00 6.23
CA ALA A 16 -3.73 12.58 6.73
C ALA A 16 -3.96 13.65 7.81
N GLU A 17 -5.02 14.48 7.66
CA GLU A 17 -5.41 15.48 8.65
C GLU A 17 -5.88 14.83 9.96
N ALA A 18 -6.65 13.73 9.89
CA ALA A 18 -7.06 12.96 11.05
C ALA A 18 -5.87 12.38 11.81
N VAL A 19 -4.93 11.73 11.10
CA VAL A 19 -3.69 11.19 11.69
C VAL A 19 -2.88 12.28 12.37
N VAL A 20 -2.68 13.43 11.71
CA VAL A 20 -1.98 14.58 12.31
C VAL A 20 -2.72 15.13 13.53
N GLY A 21 -4.06 15.14 13.50
CA GLY A 21 -4.89 15.49 14.65
C GLY A 21 -4.63 14.59 15.86
N ASP A 22 -4.58 13.28 15.65
CA ASP A 22 -4.30 12.30 16.71
C ASP A 22 -2.87 12.39 17.24
N LEU A 23 -1.88 12.57 16.36
CA LEU A 23 -0.49 12.81 16.77
C LEU A 23 -0.36 14.08 17.65
N ARG A 24 -1.10 15.15 17.34
CA ARG A 24 -1.10 16.37 18.15
C ARG A 24 -1.70 16.16 19.53
N LYS A 25 -2.72 15.30 19.68
CA LYS A 25 -3.32 14.99 21.00
C LYS A 25 -2.32 14.37 21.97
N ILE A 26 -1.31 13.67 21.45
CA ILE A 26 -0.22 13.07 22.24
C ILE A 26 1.05 13.94 22.28
N GLY A 27 0.96 15.21 21.87
CA GLY A 27 2.05 16.19 21.96
C GLY A 27 3.03 16.19 20.81
N ILE A 28 2.79 15.44 19.73
CA ILE A 28 3.66 15.46 18.54
C ILE A 28 3.26 16.64 17.64
N ASN A 29 4.21 17.55 17.40
CA ASN A 29 4.02 18.68 16.49
C ASN A 29 4.05 18.22 15.01
N ALA A 30 2.94 17.70 14.52
CA ALA A 30 2.77 17.26 13.15
C ALA A 30 1.95 18.24 12.30
N SER A 31 2.13 18.18 10.98
CA SER A 31 1.42 18.98 9.97
C SER A 31 1.29 18.16 8.69
N VAL A 32 0.25 18.40 7.88
CA VAL A 32 0.04 17.73 6.59
C VAL A 32 0.62 18.58 5.46
N LYS A 33 1.25 17.93 4.48
CA LYS A 33 1.56 18.54 3.18
C LYS A 33 1.01 17.64 2.08
N VAL A 34 0.15 18.21 1.26
CA VAL A 34 -0.52 17.52 0.17
C VAL A 34 0.24 17.78 -1.14
N HIS A 35 0.38 16.75 -1.97
CA HIS A 35 1.09 16.80 -3.23
C HIS A 35 0.25 16.21 -4.37
N GLU A 36 0.43 16.72 -5.58
CA GLU A 36 -0.06 16.06 -6.79
C GLU A 36 0.60 14.68 -6.93
N TRP A 37 -0.14 13.67 -7.43
CA TRP A 37 0.27 12.27 -7.41
C TRP A 37 1.60 11.99 -8.13
N GLY A 38 1.81 12.52 -9.33
CA GLY A 38 3.05 12.35 -10.08
C GLY A 38 4.26 12.93 -9.34
N THR A 39 4.10 14.13 -8.78
CA THR A 39 5.13 14.77 -7.95
C THR A 39 5.41 13.95 -6.69
N TYR A 40 4.36 13.42 -6.06
CA TYR A 40 4.45 12.60 -4.87
C TYR A 40 5.19 11.28 -5.11
N MET A 41 4.92 10.61 -6.24
CA MET A 41 5.66 9.41 -6.64
C MET A 41 7.13 9.66 -6.90
N ASN A 42 7.48 10.78 -7.54
CA ASN A 42 8.88 11.18 -7.69
C ASN A 42 9.56 11.37 -6.34
N MET A 43 8.85 11.92 -5.34
CA MET A 43 9.38 12.04 -3.98
C MET A 43 9.56 10.68 -3.29
N GLN A 44 8.64 9.74 -3.49
CA GLN A 44 8.74 8.40 -2.91
C GLN A 44 9.94 7.64 -3.49
N TYR A 45 10.03 7.54 -4.82
CA TYR A 45 11.16 6.85 -5.48
C TYR A 45 12.50 7.57 -5.25
N GLY A 46 12.48 8.91 -5.15
CA GLY A 46 13.64 9.71 -4.79
C GLY A 46 13.98 9.70 -3.29
N ARG A 47 13.20 8.99 -2.46
CA ARG A 47 13.36 8.92 -0.99
C ARG A 47 13.37 10.28 -0.29
N THR A 48 12.67 11.27 -0.85
CA THR A 48 12.53 12.62 -0.29
C THR A 48 11.20 12.87 0.41
N ALA A 49 10.29 11.87 0.45
CA ALA A 49 9.02 11.90 1.17
C ALA A 49 9.16 11.66 2.69
N GLN A 50 10.23 12.19 3.29
CA GLN A 50 10.53 12.12 4.73
C GLN A 50 9.94 13.34 5.47
N PRO A 51 9.77 13.30 6.81
CA PRO A 51 10.01 12.19 7.73
C PRO A 51 8.85 11.17 7.80
N SER A 52 7.70 11.46 7.17
CA SER A 52 6.57 10.53 7.12
C SER A 52 5.72 10.77 5.87
N ASN A 53 5.06 9.72 5.41
CA ASN A 53 4.26 9.75 4.19
C ASN A 53 3.08 8.76 4.27
N LEU A 54 1.95 9.13 3.66
CA LEU A 54 0.77 8.28 3.51
C LEU A 54 0.86 7.51 2.18
N LEU A 55 1.08 6.21 2.26
CA LEU A 55 1.15 5.33 1.09
C LEU A 55 0.21 4.13 1.27
N GLY A 56 -0.26 3.60 0.15
CA GLY A 56 -1.07 2.39 0.06
C GLY A 56 -0.73 1.58 -1.19
N TRP A 57 -1.10 0.31 -1.19
CA TRP A 57 -0.73 -0.65 -2.23
C TRP A 57 -1.89 -1.58 -2.57
N GLY A 58 -2.16 -1.74 -3.88
CA GLY A 58 -3.12 -2.70 -4.40
C GLY A 58 -2.42 -3.97 -4.88
N ASN A 59 -2.99 -5.14 -4.61
CA ASN A 59 -2.43 -6.42 -5.02
C ASN A 59 -3.28 -7.06 -6.12
N THR A 60 -2.74 -7.12 -7.33
CA THR A 60 -3.48 -7.61 -8.49
C THR A 60 -3.31 -9.08 -8.81
N THR A 61 -2.34 -9.73 -8.16
CA THR A 61 -1.98 -11.13 -8.42
C THR A 61 -2.49 -12.07 -7.34
N PHE A 62 -2.98 -11.51 -6.23
CA PHE A 62 -3.30 -12.22 -4.99
C PHE A 62 -2.10 -12.98 -4.41
N ASP A 63 -0.89 -12.58 -4.78
CA ASP A 63 0.36 -13.17 -4.31
C ASP A 63 0.98 -12.30 -3.22
N ALA A 64 1.29 -12.87 -2.07
CA ALA A 64 1.85 -12.14 -0.93
C ALA A 64 3.16 -11.41 -1.29
N ASP A 65 3.99 -12.00 -2.16
CA ASP A 65 5.27 -11.43 -2.56
C ASP A 65 5.09 -10.09 -3.28
N TYR A 66 4.03 -9.98 -4.09
CA TYR A 66 3.71 -8.80 -4.88
C TYR A 66 3.42 -7.56 -4.02
N THR A 67 3.16 -7.75 -2.73
CA THR A 67 3.03 -6.66 -1.75
C THR A 67 4.25 -6.57 -0.84
N ILE A 68 4.68 -7.69 -0.25
CA ILE A 68 5.70 -7.68 0.81
C ILE A 68 7.07 -7.30 0.23
N SER A 69 7.46 -7.86 -0.91
CA SER A 69 8.78 -7.63 -1.49
C SER A 69 9.04 -6.15 -1.80
N PRO A 70 8.25 -5.45 -2.65
CA PRO A 70 8.54 -4.06 -3.01
C PRO A 70 8.45 -3.06 -1.85
N LEU A 71 7.68 -3.36 -0.80
CA LEU A 71 7.42 -2.44 0.31
C LEU A 71 8.28 -2.66 1.54
N MET A 72 8.79 -3.88 1.75
CA MET A 72 9.46 -4.26 3.01
C MET A 72 10.87 -4.80 2.82
N ARG A 73 11.20 -5.35 1.65
CA ARG A 73 12.54 -5.90 1.42
C ARG A 73 13.58 -4.77 1.32
N THR A 74 14.72 -4.93 2.00
CA THR A 74 15.83 -3.97 1.95
C THR A 74 16.26 -3.70 0.51
N GLY A 75 16.51 -2.42 0.21
CA GLY A 75 16.98 -1.97 -1.09
C GLY A 75 15.87 -1.75 -2.13
N GLN A 76 14.63 -2.13 -1.84
CA GLN A 76 13.49 -1.82 -2.70
C GLN A 76 13.13 -0.33 -2.60
N ALA A 77 12.69 0.24 -3.72
CA ALA A 77 12.55 1.68 -3.87
C ALA A 77 11.54 2.30 -2.89
N LEU A 78 10.48 1.55 -2.54
CA LEU A 78 9.44 1.97 -1.61
C LEU A 78 9.63 1.41 -0.20
N SER A 79 10.69 0.61 0.03
CA SER A 79 11.03 0.14 1.36
C SER A 79 11.82 1.20 2.13
N ASN A 80 11.27 1.54 3.30
CA ASN A 80 11.90 2.40 4.31
C ASN A 80 12.41 1.60 5.52
N PHE A 81 12.39 0.27 5.43
CA PHE A 81 12.79 -0.65 6.50
C PHE A 81 13.92 -1.57 6.01
N SER A 82 14.73 -2.07 6.94
CA SER A 82 15.84 -2.96 6.65
C SER A 82 16.02 -3.93 7.79
N ASP A 83 15.73 -5.20 7.54
CA ASP A 83 15.92 -6.30 8.48
C ASP A 83 16.37 -7.56 7.74
N ALA A 84 17.51 -8.13 8.17
CA ALA A 84 18.12 -9.26 7.46
C ALA A 84 17.30 -10.54 7.57
N LYS A 85 16.53 -10.72 8.66
CA LYS A 85 15.67 -11.89 8.85
C LYS A 85 14.44 -11.79 7.95
N LEU A 86 13.86 -10.60 7.83
CA LEU A 86 12.76 -10.33 6.91
C LEU A 86 13.19 -10.52 5.46
N ASP A 87 14.36 -9.99 5.07
CA ASP A 87 14.92 -10.20 3.72
C ASP A 87 15.07 -11.68 3.38
N ALA A 88 15.61 -12.48 4.31
CA ALA A 88 15.78 -13.92 4.11
C ALA A 88 14.44 -14.64 3.92
N LEU A 89 13.40 -14.26 4.68
CA LEU A 89 12.06 -14.83 4.52
C LEU A 89 11.44 -14.45 3.16
N ILE A 90 11.59 -13.21 2.73
CA ILE A 90 11.08 -12.73 1.43
C ILE A 90 11.77 -13.47 0.29
N ASP A 91 13.10 -13.56 0.31
CA ASP A 91 13.88 -14.25 -0.73
C ASP A 91 13.55 -15.75 -0.82
N GLN A 92 13.35 -16.41 0.33
CA GLN A 92 12.89 -17.80 0.37
C GLN A 92 11.46 -17.92 -0.16
N GLY A 93 10.55 -17.03 0.25
CA GLY A 93 9.16 -17.03 -0.19
C GLY A 93 9.01 -16.89 -1.70
N GLY A 94 9.87 -16.10 -2.34
CA GLY A 94 9.90 -15.88 -3.79
C GLY A 94 10.43 -17.08 -4.60
N THR A 95 11.10 -18.05 -3.98
CA THR A 95 11.73 -19.19 -4.67
C THR A 95 11.08 -20.54 -4.37
N ILE A 96 10.31 -20.65 -3.28
CA ILE A 96 9.67 -21.90 -2.88
C ILE A 96 8.38 -22.17 -3.68
N MET A 97 8.31 -23.34 -4.31
CA MET A 97 7.13 -23.78 -5.08
C MET A 97 6.08 -24.53 -4.26
N ASP A 98 6.47 -25.12 -3.12
CA ASP A 98 5.51 -25.81 -2.24
C ASP A 98 4.61 -24.80 -1.53
N GLN A 99 3.31 -24.87 -1.81
CA GLN A 99 2.35 -23.87 -1.34
C GLN A 99 2.27 -23.78 0.20
N LYS A 100 2.34 -24.92 0.91
CA LYS A 100 2.23 -24.93 2.39
C LYS A 100 3.48 -24.33 3.04
N LYS A 101 4.67 -24.67 2.53
CA LYS A 101 5.93 -24.08 2.98
C LYS A 101 5.96 -22.59 2.68
N ARG A 102 5.57 -22.19 1.47
CA ARG A 102 5.50 -20.78 1.06
C ARG A 102 4.54 -19.97 1.93
N GLN A 103 3.36 -20.52 2.21
CA GLN A 103 2.39 -19.90 3.12
C GLN A 103 2.98 -19.71 4.53
N LYS A 104 3.68 -20.72 5.06
CA LYS A 104 4.34 -20.60 6.36
C LYS A 104 5.40 -19.50 6.36
N ILE A 105 6.24 -19.43 5.33
CA ILE A 105 7.30 -18.42 5.20
C ILE A 105 6.68 -17.00 5.22
N TYR A 106 5.68 -16.73 4.39
CA TYR A 106 5.04 -15.41 4.39
C TYR A 106 4.23 -15.13 5.66
N SER A 107 3.69 -16.16 6.32
CA SER A 107 3.05 -15.98 7.63
C SER A 107 4.05 -15.54 8.69
N ASP A 108 5.26 -16.13 8.69
CA ASP A 108 6.33 -15.74 9.60
C ASP A 108 6.89 -14.35 9.25
N ALA A 109 6.97 -13.99 7.96
CA ALA A 109 7.33 -12.65 7.51
C ALA A 109 6.31 -11.59 7.96
N MET A 110 5.00 -11.87 7.80
CA MET A 110 3.93 -10.96 8.23
C MET A 110 3.93 -10.76 9.75
N LYS A 111 4.21 -11.79 10.54
CA LYS A 111 4.36 -11.66 12.00
C LYS A 111 5.50 -10.71 12.35
N LEU A 112 6.66 -10.88 11.72
CA LEU A 112 7.80 -10.01 11.94
C LEU A 112 7.48 -8.56 11.54
N ILE A 113 6.83 -8.34 10.41
CA ILE A 113 6.36 -7.01 9.99
C ILE A 113 5.39 -6.41 11.01
N GLN A 114 4.50 -7.22 11.57
CA GLN A 114 3.56 -6.74 12.59
C GLN A 114 4.26 -6.38 13.91
N GLU A 115 5.26 -7.17 14.32
CA GLU A 115 6.04 -6.96 15.55
C GLU A 115 6.93 -5.72 15.45
N GLU A 116 7.61 -5.53 14.31
CA GLU A 116 8.52 -4.40 14.08
C GLU A 116 7.78 -3.10 13.69
N ALA A 117 6.52 -3.22 13.26
CA ALA A 117 5.67 -2.10 12.85
C ALA A 117 6.38 -1.05 11.97
N PRO A 118 7.00 -1.45 10.83
CA PRO A 118 7.71 -0.51 9.96
C PRO A 118 6.77 0.54 9.35
N TRP A 119 5.47 0.23 9.31
CA TRP A 119 4.39 1.10 8.88
C TRP A 119 3.33 1.18 9.98
N ALA A 120 2.69 2.34 10.12
CA ALA A 120 1.47 2.48 10.89
C ALA A 120 0.28 2.08 10.00
N TRP A 121 -0.20 0.84 10.15
CA TRP A 121 -1.30 0.29 9.36
C TRP A 121 -2.62 1.00 9.69
N ALA A 122 -3.14 1.79 8.73
CA ALA A 122 -4.33 2.61 8.96
C ALA A 122 -5.64 1.86 8.69
N TYR A 123 -5.85 1.42 7.44
CA TYR A 123 -7.08 0.75 7.01
C TYR A 123 -6.88 0.00 5.69
N GLN A 124 -7.83 -0.87 5.37
CA GLN A 124 -8.00 -1.42 4.02
C GLN A 124 -9.03 -0.59 3.27
N GLN A 125 -8.66 -0.03 2.12
CA GLN A 125 -9.58 0.79 1.33
C GLN A 125 -10.66 -0.08 0.68
N VAL A 126 -11.89 0.42 0.68
CA VAL A 126 -12.98 -0.13 -0.13
C VAL A 126 -13.11 0.73 -1.38
N ASP A 127 -12.98 0.09 -2.54
CA ASP A 127 -13.14 0.77 -3.81
C ASP A 127 -14.62 0.91 -4.19
N ILE A 128 -14.99 2.13 -4.56
CA ILE A 128 -16.34 2.50 -4.96
C ILE A 128 -16.31 2.90 -6.43
N TYR A 129 -17.10 2.20 -7.25
CA TYR A 129 -17.19 2.46 -8.68
C TYR A 129 -18.55 3.04 -9.05
N GLY A 130 -18.53 4.20 -9.71
CA GLY A 130 -19.70 4.75 -10.38
C GLY A 130 -19.84 4.15 -11.78
N VAL A 131 -20.92 3.42 -12.03
CA VAL A 131 -21.16 2.73 -13.31
C VAL A 131 -22.50 3.18 -13.87
N ASN A 132 -22.53 3.65 -15.12
CA ASN A 132 -23.79 4.00 -15.78
C ASN A 132 -24.65 2.74 -15.95
N GLU A 133 -25.97 2.85 -15.76
CA GLU A 133 -26.88 1.71 -15.84
C GLU A 133 -26.84 0.98 -17.20
N ARG A 134 -26.44 1.66 -18.27
CA ARG A 134 -26.29 1.07 -19.61
C ARG A 134 -25.05 0.18 -19.75
N VAL A 135 -24.11 0.23 -18.82
CA VAL A 135 -22.89 -0.59 -18.86
C VAL A 135 -23.15 -1.90 -18.12
N ASN A 136 -22.84 -3.01 -18.78
CA ASN A 136 -22.72 -4.33 -18.19
C ASN A 136 -21.25 -4.56 -17.78
N TRP A 137 -20.99 -4.41 -16.49
CA TRP A 137 -19.68 -4.63 -15.88
C TRP A 137 -19.84 -4.98 -14.41
N LYS A 138 -18.92 -5.80 -13.89
CA LYS A 138 -18.82 -6.13 -12.47
C LYS A 138 -17.42 -5.82 -11.99
N SER A 139 -17.32 -5.13 -10.86
CA SER A 139 -16.03 -4.85 -10.23
C SER A 139 -15.31 -6.13 -9.82
N ARG A 140 -13.98 -6.05 -9.83
CA ARG A 140 -13.09 -7.07 -9.32
C ARG A 140 -12.54 -6.62 -7.97
N MET A 141 -12.09 -7.58 -7.16
CA MET A 141 -11.47 -7.27 -5.85
C MET A 141 -10.03 -6.78 -5.96
N ASP A 142 -9.41 -6.93 -7.13
CA ASP A 142 -8.02 -6.62 -7.42
C ASP A 142 -7.81 -5.23 -8.06
N GLU A 143 -8.81 -4.36 -7.97
CA GLU A 143 -8.81 -3.00 -8.51
C GLU A 143 -8.63 -2.90 -10.05
N ARG A 144 -8.51 -4.02 -10.78
CA ARG A 144 -8.27 -4.00 -12.23
C ARG A 144 -9.53 -3.65 -13.03
N LEU A 145 -9.38 -2.67 -13.91
CA LEU A 145 -10.38 -2.31 -14.92
C LEU A 145 -10.10 -3.00 -16.25
N GLU A 146 -10.66 -4.20 -16.41
CA GLU A 146 -10.59 -4.96 -17.66
C GLU A 146 -11.66 -4.45 -18.65
N VAL A 147 -11.35 -3.36 -19.36
CA VAL A 147 -12.29 -2.69 -20.28
C VAL A 147 -12.82 -3.63 -21.36
N PHE A 148 -12.02 -4.60 -21.80
CA PHE A 148 -12.43 -5.60 -22.79
C PHE A 148 -13.60 -6.49 -22.33
N ASN A 149 -13.82 -6.61 -21.01
CA ASN A 149 -14.93 -7.36 -20.42
C ASN A 149 -16.20 -6.52 -20.25
N MET A 150 -16.14 -5.22 -20.53
CA MET A 150 -17.28 -4.31 -20.42
C MET A 150 -18.10 -4.34 -21.71
N SER A 151 -19.43 -4.29 -21.59
CA SER A 151 -20.33 -4.14 -22.73
C SER A 151 -21.48 -3.18 -22.42
N PHE A 152 -22.23 -2.77 -23.44
CA PHE A 152 -23.49 -2.06 -23.23
C PHE A 152 -24.64 -3.07 -23.14
N LYS A 153 -25.55 -2.86 -22.19
CA LYS A 153 -26.83 -3.57 -22.14
C LYS A 153 -27.61 -3.26 -23.42
N LYS A 154 -28.22 -4.28 -24.01
CA LYS A 154 -29.12 -4.14 -25.16
C LYS A 154 -30.46 -3.58 -24.73
#